data_AF-A0A523QWY1-F1
#
_entry.id   AF-A0A523QWY1-F1
#
_cell.length_a   1.000
_cell.length_b   1.000
_cell.length_c   1.000
_cell.angle_alpha   90.00
_cell.angle_beta   90.00
_cell.angle_gamma   90.00
#
_symmetry.space_group_name_H-M   'P 1'
#
loop_
_entity.id
_entity.type
_entity.pdbx_description
1 polymer ?
#
loop_
_entity_poly.entity_id
_entity_poly.type
_entity_poly.pdbx_seq_one_letter_code
_entity_poly.pdbx_strand_id
1 'polypeptide(L)'
;MTEYLQIMSYGETWYLTVIPIFIAVIMHISNMNRMKSTYRELNGGVIRTRENLKLVRDAINLSMMLAIIYISMFVILFLTIAFFVFSRKILILTGGGHLFVFGIVTLPLGLWGRTAERLIKTLKVESEDPVIEKKYKQFLMQWEQPRLKLPD
;
A
#
# COMPACT_ATOMS: atom_id res chain seq x y z
N MET A 1 18.38 3.43 -44.79
CA MET A 1 19.02 3.70 -43.49
C MET A 1 18.32 2.83 -42.47
N THR A 2 18.91 1.70 -42.11
CA THR A 2 18.37 0.82 -41.08
C THR A 2 18.87 1.37 -39.76
N GLU A 3 18.04 2.16 -39.07
CA GLU A 3 18.31 2.45 -37.66
C GLU A 3 18.35 1.11 -36.93
N TYR A 4 19.54 0.71 -36.47
CA TYR A 4 19.65 -0.39 -35.52
C TYR A 4 18.88 0.05 -34.28
N LEU A 5 17.69 -0.53 -34.08
CA LEU A 5 16.93 -0.39 -32.85
C LEU A 5 17.83 -0.85 -31.70
N GLN A 6 18.40 0.11 -30.97
CA GLN A 6 19.23 -0.17 -29.81
C GLN A 6 18.31 -0.69 -28.71
N ILE A 7 18.39 -1.99 -28.46
CA ILE A 7 17.68 -2.64 -27.36
C ILE A 7 18.41 -2.32 -26.07
N MET A 8 17.72 -1.67 -25.14
CA MET A 8 18.26 -1.36 -23.82
C MET A 8 18.29 -2.61 -22.94
N SER A 9 19.36 -2.72 -22.16
CA SER A 9 19.55 -3.71 -21.10
C SER A 9 18.79 -3.33 -19.84
N TYR A 10 18.66 -4.29 -18.91
CA TYR A 10 18.10 -4.02 -17.57
C TYR A 10 18.85 -2.90 -16.83
N GLY A 11 20.18 -2.84 -17.01
CA GLY A 11 21.03 -1.84 -16.38
C GLY A 11 20.78 -0.43 -16.89
N GLU A 12 20.30 -0.27 -18.12
CA GLU A 12 19.93 1.04 -18.69
C GLU A 12 18.50 1.44 -18.31
N THR A 13 17.63 0.47 -18.01
CA THR A 13 16.23 0.70 -17.63
C THR A 13 15.95 0.45 -16.15
N TRP A 14 16.97 0.40 -15.30
CA TRP A 14 16.87 0.10 -13.86
C TRP A 14 15.84 0.97 -13.12
N TYR A 15 15.71 2.23 -13.55
CA TYR A 15 14.79 3.21 -12.98
C TYR A 15 13.32 2.79 -13.09
N LEU A 16 12.96 1.96 -14.07
CA LEU A 16 11.61 1.41 -14.23
C LEU A 16 11.18 0.59 -13.02
N THR A 17 12.12 -0.03 -12.29
CA THR A 17 11.81 -0.83 -11.10
C THR A 17 12.16 -0.11 -9.81
N VAL A 18 13.32 0.55 -9.74
CA VAL A 18 13.80 1.13 -8.48
C VAL A 18 12.96 2.33 -8.03
N ILE A 19 12.52 3.19 -8.95
CA ILE A 19 11.68 4.35 -8.57
C ILE A 19 10.35 3.89 -7.95
N PRO A 20 9.57 2.98 -8.58
CA PRO A 20 8.36 2.45 -7.96
C PRO A 20 8.60 1.73 -6.63
N ILE A 21 9.69 0.95 -6.52
CA ILE A 21 10.05 0.29 -5.25
C ILE A 21 10.28 1.33 -4.16
N PHE A 22 11.05 2.38 -4.44
CA PHE A 22 11.34 3.42 -3.46
C PHE A 22 10.07 4.13 -2.98
N ILE A 23 9.15 4.44 -3.91
CA ILE A 23 7.84 5.00 -3.58
C ILE A 23 7.03 4.03 -2.70
N ALA A 24 6.97 2.74 -3.06
CA ALA A 24 6.28 1.73 -2.26
C ALA A 24 6.85 1.63 -0.83
N VAL A 25 8.18 1.69 -0.68
CA VAL A 25 8.84 1.68 0.63
C VAL A 25 8.41 2.87 1.48
N ILE A 26 8.44 4.09 0.93
CA ILE A 26 7.98 5.30 1.65
C ILE A 26 6.53 5.14 2.09
N MET A 27 5.65 4.71 1.18
CA MET A 27 4.23 4.49 1.48
C MET A 27 4.03 3.48 2.61
N HIS A 28 4.77 2.37 2.59
CA HIS A 28 4.72 1.35 3.64
C HIS A 28 5.18 1.89 4.99
N ILE A 29 6.28 2.66 5.02
CA ILE A 29 6.79 3.29 6.23
C ILE A 29 5.76 4.29 6.78
N SER A 30 5.18 5.13 5.92
CA SER A 30 4.13 6.08 6.30
C SER A 30 2.91 5.40 6.89
N ASN A 31 2.42 4.33 6.25
CA ASN A 31 1.30 3.54 6.77
C ASN A 31 1.64 2.94 8.15
N MET A 32 2.79 2.29 8.27
CA MET A 32 3.23 1.69 9.53
C MET A 32 3.37 2.73 10.65
N ASN A 33 3.95 3.89 10.34
CA ASN A 33 4.11 4.97 11.30
C ASN A 33 2.76 5.51 11.76
N ARG A 34 1.79 5.65 10.86
CA ARG A 34 0.43 6.05 11.22
C ARG A 34 -0.24 5.03 12.13
N MET A 35 -0.21 3.74 11.78
CA MET A 35 -0.78 2.67 12.60
C MET A 35 -0.17 2.62 14.01
N LYS A 36 1.16 2.73 14.11
CA LYS A 36 1.88 2.78 15.39
C LYS A 36 1.60 4.07 16.17
N SER A 37 1.41 5.20 15.50
CA SER A 37 1.04 6.47 16.16
C SER A 37 -0.36 6.35 16.77
N THR A 38 -1.33 5.92 15.98
CA THR A 38 -2.70 5.70 16.44
C THR A 38 -2.76 4.72 17.61
N TYR A 39 -2.04 3.60 17.55
CA TYR A 39 -1.98 2.66 18.68
C TYR A 39 -1.44 3.30 19.97
N ARG A 40 -0.42 4.16 19.87
CA ARG A 40 0.16 4.89 21.01
C ARG A 40 -0.78 5.97 21.54
N GLU A 41 -1.42 6.73 20.65
CA GLU A 41 -2.42 7.76 21.01
C GLU A 41 -3.64 7.15 21.72
N LEU A 42 -3.94 5.88 21.44
CA LEU A 42 -4.96 5.09 22.14
C LEU A 42 -4.47 4.48 23.47
N ASN A 43 -3.41 5.02 24.07
CA ASN A 43 -2.81 4.55 25.32
C ASN A 43 -2.54 3.03 25.34
N GLY A 44 -2.00 2.50 24.23
CA GLY A 44 -1.67 1.08 24.13
C GLY A 44 -2.80 0.21 23.60
N GLY A 45 -3.76 0.77 22.86
CA GLY A 45 -4.67 0.00 22.01
C GLY A 45 -6.11 -0.10 22.50
N VAL A 46 -6.60 0.89 23.26
CA VAL A 46 -7.97 0.89 23.79
C VAL A 46 -8.79 2.05 23.22
N ILE A 47 -9.96 1.74 22.66
CA ILE A 47 -10.93 2.72 22.18
C ILE A 47 -11.94 3.00 23.29
N ARG A 48 -11.96 4.24 23.78
CA ARG A 48 -12.87 4.68 24.87
C ARG A 48 -13.87 5.74 24.42
N THR A 49 -13.45 6.61 23.50
CA THR A 49 -14.21 7.79 23.09
C THR A 49 -14.48 7.82 21.59
N ARG A 50 -15.36 8.74 21.17
CA ARG A 50 -15.60 9.01 19.73
C ARG A 50 -14.37 9.59 19.04
N GLU A 51 -13.54 10.33 19.77
CA GLU A 51 -12.27 10.85 19.25
C GLU A 51 -11.30 9.70 18.94
N ASN A 52 -11.24 8.68 19.81
CA ASN A 52 -10.46 7.47 19.53
C ASN A 52 -10.91 6.78 18.24
N LEU A 53 -12.23 6.68 18.00
CA LEU A 53 -12.75 6.14 16.75
C LEU A 53 -12.32 6.95 15.53
N LYS A 54 -12.28 8.28 15.65
CA LYS A 54 -11.83 9.15 14.56
C LYS A 54 -10.38 8.85 14.20
N LEU A 55 -9.50 8.69 15.20
CA LEU A 55 -8.09 8.33 14.97
C LEU A 55 -7.95 6.99 14.24
N VAL A 56 -8.73 5.97 14.66
CA VAL A 56 -8.77 4.66 14.01
C VAL A 56 -9.25 4.77 12.57
N ARG A 57 -10.35 5.50 12.33
CA ARG A 57 -10.91 5.74 10.99
C ARG A 57 -9.89 6.40 10.07
N ASP A 58 -9.21 7.44 10.55
CA ASP A 58 -8.23 8.18 9.76
C ASP A 58 -7.00 7.31 9.43
N ALA A 59 -6.58 6.43 10.34
CA ALA A 59 -5.54 5.45 10.07
C ALA A 59 -5.96 4.42 9.01
N ILE A 60 -7.18 3.89 9.10
CA ILE A 60 -7.74 2.98 8.10
C ILE A 60 -7.85 3.67 6.74
N ASN A 61 -8.36 4.90 6.69
CA ASN A 61 -8.50 5.66 5.46
C ASN A 61 -7.15 5.91 4.78
N LEU A 62 -6.10 6.23 5.54
CA LEU A 62 -4.75 6.34 4.99
C LEU A 62 -4.29 5.00 4.39
N SER A 63 -4.49 3.89 5.09
CA SER A 63 -4.13 2.56 4.59
C SER A 63 -4.87 2.20 3.30
N MET A 64 -6.17 2.46 3.23
CA MET A 64 -6.99 2.22 2.02
C MET A 64 -6.51 3.08 0.85
N MET A 65 -6.27 4.37 1.09
CA MET A 65 -5.74 5.29 0.07
C MET A 65 -4.37 4.83 -0.46
N LEU A 66 -3.46 4.43 0.42
CA LEU A 66 -2.14 3.94 0.03
C LEU A 66 -2.23 2.63 -0.74
N ALA A 67 -3.15 1.73 -0.40
CA ALA A 67 -3.37 0.50 -1.18
C ALA A 67 -3.81 0.82 -2.63
N ILE A 68 -4.68 1.82 -2.81
CA ILE A 68 -5.13 2.27 -4.15
C ILE A 68 -3.98 2.89 -4.94
N ILE A 69 -3.18 3.75 -4.31
CA ILE A 69 -2.00 4.35 -4.94
C ILE A 69 -1.02 3.24 -5.37
N TYR A 70 -0.81 2.24 -4.51
CA TYR A 70 0.08 1.12 -4.81
C TYR A 70 -0.41 0.29 -6.00
N ILE A 71 -1.71 -0.04 -6.05
CA ILE A 71 -2.32 -0.74 -7.19
C ILE A 71 -2.17 0.10 -8.48
N SER A 72 -2.46 1.40 -8.40
CA SER A 72 -2.35 2.31 -9.55
C SER A 72 -0.91 2.39 -10.06
N MET A 73 0.07 2.45 -9.16
CA MET A 73 1.49 2.44 -9.48
C MET A 73 1.90 1.13 -10.16
N PHE A 74 1.40 -0.02 -9.69
CA PHE A 74 1.65 -1.31 -10.32
C PHE A 74 1.06 -1.37 -11.74
N VAL A 75 -0.16 -0.85 -11.96
CA VAL A 75 -0.76 -0.76 -13.30
C VAL A 75 0.09 0.13 -14.22
N ILE A 76 0.51 1.31 -13.74
CA ILE A 76 1.37 2.22 -14.51
C ILE A 76 2.70 1.55 -14.87
N LEU A 77 3.33 0.85 -13.92
CA LEU A 77 4.56 0.09 -14.16
C LEU A 77 4.35 -0.97 -15.24
N PHE A 78 3.29 -1.77 -15.11
CA PHE A 78 2.95 -2.81 -16.07
C PHE A 78 2.73 -2.25 -17.48
N LEU A 79 1.96 -1.17 -17.61
CA LEU A 79 1.71 -0.50 -18.89
C LEU A 79 2.99 0.09 -19.48
N THR A 80 3.87 0.65 -18.65
CA THR A 80 5.16 1.21 -19.08
C THR A 80 6.07 0.12 -19.61
N ILE A 81 6.20 -1.01 -18.90
CA ILE A 81 7.00 -2.16 -19.35
C ILE A 81 6.42 -2.74 -20.64
N ALA A 82 5.10 -2.92 -20.71
CA ALA A 82 4.43 -3.41 -21.90
C ALA A 82 4.72 -2.49 -23.11
N PHE A 83 4.61 -1.18 -22.94
CA PHE A 83 4.94 -0.21 -23.96
C PHE A 83 6.40 -0.32 -24.44
N PHE A 84 7.37 -0.48 -23.53
CA PHE A 84 8.78 -0.64 -23.89
C PHE A 84 9.04 -1.94 -24.67
N VAL A 85 8.37 -3.02 -24.29
CA VAL A 85 8.44 -4.31 -25.00
C VAL A 85 7.83 -4.21 -26.41
N PHE A 86 6.62 -3.66 -26.54
CA PHE A 86 5.94 -3.52 -27.83
C PHE A 86 6.66 -2.54 -28.77
N SER A 87 7.29 -1.51 -28.21
CA SER A 87 8.15 -0.57 -28.95
C SER A 87 9.53 -1.13 -29.29
N ARG A 88 9.79 -2.42 -29.00
CA ARG A 88 11.08 -3.10 -29.20
C ARG A 88 12.27 -2.40 -28.52
N LYS A 89 12.01 -1.62 -27.47
CA LYS A 89 13.04 -0.91 -26.68
C LYS A 89 13.73 -1.83 -25.69
N ILE A 90 13.03 -2.84 -25.20
CA ILE A 90 13.58 -3.89 -24.32
C ILE A 90 13.07 -5.26 -24.76
N LEU A 91 13.79 -6.33 -24.42
CA LEU A 91 13.32 -7.69 -24.58
C LEU A 91 12.23 -8.03 -23.58
N ILE A 92 11.35 -8.98 -23.93
CA ILE A 92 10.33 -9.54 -23.02
C ILE A 92 10.99 -10.04 -21.72
N LEU A 93 12.15 -10.69 -21.83
CA LEU A 93 12.89 -11.18 -20.66
C LEU A 93 13.33 -10.05 -19.73
N THR A 94 13.80 -8.92 -20.29
CA THR A 94 14.15 -7.73 -19.51
C THR A 94 12.92 -7.16 -18.79
N GLY A 95 11.79 -7.06 -19.49
CA GLY A 95 10.52 -6.63 -18.91
C GLY A 95 10.03 -7.55 -17.79
N GLY A 96 10.14 -8.87 -17.99
CA GLY A 96 9.85 -9.87 -16.96
C GLY A 96 10.77 -9.74 -15.74
N GLY A 97 12.06 -9.47 -15.96
CA GLY A 97 13.02 -9.18 -14.90
C GLY A 97 12.62 -7.99 -14.03
N HIS A 98 12.15 -6.89 -14.64
CA HIS A 98 11.67 -5.72 -13.91
C HIS A 98 10.46 -6.03 -13.01
N LEU A 99 9.48 -6.78 -13.52
CA LEU A 99 8.31 -7.21 -12.74
C LEU A 99 8.68 -8.18 -11.63
N PHE A 100 9.62 -9.09 -11.90
CA PHE A 100 10.11 -10.06 -10.92
C PHE A 100 10.83 -9.38 -9.75
N VAL A 101 11.77 -8.48 -10.04
CA VAL A 101 12.49 -7.71 -9.00
C VAL A 101 11.52 -6.83 -8.21
N PHE A 102 10.58 -6.16 -8.89
CA PHE A 102 9.52 -5.41 -8.20
C PHE A 102 8.76 -6.32 -7.22
N GLY A 103 8.23 -7.45 -7.71
CA GLY A 103 7.45 -8.39 -6.89
C GLY A 103 8.23 -8.94 -5.69
N ILE A 104 9.48 -9.39 -5.89
CA ILE A 104 10.32 -9.92 -4.80
C ILE A 104 10.58 -8.87 -3.73
N VAL A 105 10.85 -7.63 -4.11
CA VAL A 105 11.17 -6.57 -3.13
C VAL A 105 9.91 -6.08 -2.42
N THR A 106 8.79 -5.95 -3.13
CA THR A 106 7.56 -5.40 -2.53
C THR A 106 6.76 -6.42 -1.71
N LEU A 107 6.90 -7.72 -1.97
CA LEU A 107 6.14 -8.75 -1.25
C LEU A 107 6.45 -8.77 0.27
N PRO A 108 7.71 -8.73 0.74
CA PRO A 108 8.04 -8.57 2.16
C PRO A 108 7.45 -7.31 2.78
N LEU A 109 7.40 -6.20 2.03
CA LEU A 109 6.79 -4.95 2.51
C LEU A 109 5.29 -5.13 2.76
N GLY A 110 4.59 -5.84 1.87
CA GLY A 110 3.19 -6.21 2.02
C GLY A 110 2.94 -7.04 3.29
N LEU A 111 3.81 -8.03 3.56
CA LEU A 111 3.72 -8.85 4.78
C LEU A 111 3.95 -8.01 6.04
N TRP A 112 4.94 -7.12 6.05
CA TRP A 112 5.16 -6.20 7.17
C TRP A 112 4.00 -5.22 7.37
N GLY A 113 3.38 -4.74 6.30
CA GLY A 113 2.18 -3.91 6.34
C GLY A 113 1.04 -4.59 7.13
N ARG A 114 0.79 -5.87 6.86
CA ARG A 114 -0.23 -6.66 7.57
C ARG A 114 0.01 -6.76 9.08
N THR A 115 1.26 -6.83 9.51
CA THR A 115 1.60 -6.82 10.94
C THR A 115 1.22 -5.49 11.60
N ALA A 116 1.45 -4.36 10.91
CA ALA A 116 1.04 -3.05 11.42
C ALA A 116 -0.48 -2.89 11.43
N GLU A 117 -1.19 -3.37 10.40
CA GLU A 117 -2.65 -3.35 10.36
C GLU A 117 -3.28 -4.17 11.49
N ARG A 118 -2.64 -5.29 11.88
CA ARG A 118 -3.10 -6.12 12.99
C ARG A 118 -3.25 -5.31 14.28
N LEU A 119 -2.36 -4.34 14.54
CA LEU A 119 -2.47 -3.45 15.71
C LEU A 119 -3.80 -2.71 15.78
N ILE A 120 -4.33 -2.29 14.63
CA ILE A 120 -5.63 -1.61 14.55
C ILE A 120 -6.78 -2.61 14.55
N LYS A 121 -6.63 -3.77 13.91
CA LYS A 121 -7.70 -4.80 13.85
C LYS A 121 -7.96 -5.47 15.20
N THR A 122 -6.98 -5.48 16.11
CA THR A 122 -7.08 -6.13 17.43
C THR A 122 -7.26 -5.15 18.59
N LEU A 123 -7.66 -3.90 18.32
CA LEU A 123 -7.93 -2.93 19.39
C LEU A 123 -9.08 -3.40 20.28
N LYS A 124 -8.95 -3.15 21.59
CA LYS A 124 -10.02 -3.41 22.56
C LYS A 124 -10.92 -2.18 22.65
N VAL A 125 -12.23 -2.39 22.75
CA VAL A 125 -13.19 -1.32 23.01
C VAL A 125 -13.57 -1.36 24.49
N GLU A 126 -13.34 -0.27 25.21
CA GLU A 126 -13.75 -0.07 26.60
C GLU A 126 -14.56 1.21 26.67
N SER A 127 -15.83 1.13 26.28
CA SER A 127 -16.74 2.27 26.31
C SER A 127 -18.12 1.83 26.76
N GLU A 128 -18.78 2.67 27.54
CA GLU A 128 -20.17 2.48 27.96
C GLU A 128 -21.16 2.80 26.82
N ASP A 129 -20.73 3.55 25.79
CA ASP A 129 -21.53 3.85 24.61
C ASP A 129 -21.47 2.67 23.61
N PRO A 130 -22.54 1.86 23.45
CA PRO A 130 -22.54 0.71 22.54
C PRO A 130 -22.40 1.13 21.06
N VAL A 131 -22.66 2.40 20.72
CA VAL A 131 -22.46 2.91 19.36
C VAL A 131 -20.99 2.86 18.97
N ILE A 132 -20.07 3.00 19.93
CA ILE A 132 -18.63 3.04 19.65
C ILE A 132 -18.14 1.68 19.15
N GLU A 133 -18.50 0.60 19.85
CA GLU A 133 -18.14 -0.75 19.45
C GLU A 133 -18.75 -1.11 18.09
N LYS A 134 -20.03 -0.76 17.88
CA LYS A 134 -20.71 -1.00 16.62
C LYS A 134 -20.01 -0.30 15.45
N LYS A 135 -19.63 0.98 15.62
CA LYS A 135 -18.90 1.74 14.57
C LYS A 135 -17.53 1.14 14.30
N TYR A 136 -16.79 0.76 15.33
CA TYR A 136 -15.48 0.12 15.14
C TYR A 136 -15.59 -1.20 14.34
N LYS A 137 -16.52 -2.09 14.71
CA LYS A 137 -16.77 -3.33 13.94
C LYS A 137 -17.15 -3.03 12.48
N GLN A 138 -17.98 -2.01 12.26
CA GLN A 138 -18.34 -1.57 10.92
C GLN A 138 -17.13 -1.07 10.12
N PHE A 139 -16.21 -0.32 10.74
CA PHE A 139 -14.96 0.11 10.10
C PHE A 139 -14.11 -1.08 9.67
N LEU A 140 -13.96 -2.10 10.54
CA LEU A 140 -13.20 -3.31 10.21
C LEU A 140 -13.82 -4.06 9.02
N MET A 141 -15.14 -4.26 9.02
CA MET A 141 -15.84 -4.91 7.90
C MET A 141 -15.69 -4.14 6.59
N GLN A 142 -15.77 -2.81 6.64
CA GLN A 142 -15.63 -1.97 5.45
C GLN A 142 -14.19 -1.88 4.95
N TRP A 143 -13.20 -2.02 5.84
CA TRP A 143 -11.79 -2.04 5.47
C TRP A 143 -11.43 -3.27 4.61
N GLU A 144 -12.14 -4.39 4.79
CA GLU A 144 -11.95 -5.59 3.97
C GLU A 144 -12.61 -5.49 2.58
N GLN A 145 -13.42 -4.46 2.35
CA GLN A 145 -14.09 -4.25 1.06
C GLN A 145 -13.27 -3.32 0.16
N PRO A 146 -13.29 -3.53 -1.17
CA PRO A 146 -12.65 -2.62 -2.12
C PRO A 146 -13.36 -1.26 -2.13
N ARG A 147 -12.82 -0.30 -1.39
CA ARG A 147 -13.37 1.05 -1.23
C ARG A 147 -12.26 2.10 -1.16
N LEU A 148 -12.61 3.35 -1.47
CA LEU A 148 -11.68 4.48 -1.42
C LEU A 148 -11.39 4.95 0.00
N LYS A 149 -12.43 5.02 0.84
CA LYS A 149 -12.37 5.44 2.24
C LYS A 149 -13.62 5.00 3.00
N LEU A 150 -13.53 5.00 4.32
CA LEU A 150 -14.66 4.92 5.24
C LEU A 150 -15.47 6.23 5.21
N PRO A 151 -16.81 6.17 5.29
CA PRO A 151 -17.68 7.33 5.40
C PRO A 151 -17.56 7.99 6.79
N ASP A 152 -18.07 9.21 6.91
CA ASP A 152 -18.03 9.98 8.16
C ASP A 152 -18.89 9.41 9.31
#